data_AF-A0A6N7PZU5-F1
#
_entry.id   AF-A0A6N7PZU5-F1
#
_cell.length_a   1.000
_cell.length_b   1.000
_cell.length_c   1.000
_cell.angle_alpha   90.00
_cell.angle_beta   90.00
_cell.angle_gamma   90.00
#
_symmetry.space_group_name_H-M   'P 1'
#
loop_
_entity.id
_entity.type
_entity.pdbx_description
1 polymer ?
#
loop_
_entity_poly.entity_id
_entity_poly.type
_entity_poly.pdbx_seq_one_letter_code
_entity_poly.pdbx_strand_id
1 'polypeptide(L)'
;MSKDDTKKPVGVAGGQPTASKDNGREHSITLKEHQWIVVLAALERLIPGALKGIEDLKANGTDPKDLPPHLTAALGGPIVVRGIIVKELAARGVLSEEADKLVGIDSLMKNVYDTLKQQPPA
;
A
#
# COMPACT_ATOMS: atom_id res chain seq x y z
N MET A 1 -33.84 -39.43 -50.13
CA MET A 1 -32.54 -39.81 -49.54
C MET A 1 -31.46 -39.02 -50.25
N SER A 2 -30.79 -38.10 -49.57
CA SER A 2 -29.32 -37.98 -49.46
C SER A 2 -28.97 -36.62 -48.87
N LYS A 3 -28.12 -36.66 -47.85
CA LYS A 3 -27.46 -35.54 -47.19
C LYS A 3 -26.46 -34.91 -48.17
N ASP A 4 -26.18 -33.61 -48.04
CA ASP A 4 -24.79 -33.21 -47.85
C ASP A 4 -24.62 -31.80 -47.30
N ASP A 5 -23.70 -31.73 -46.36
CA ASP A 5 -23.18 -30.57 -45.67
C ASP A 5 -22.33 -29.72 -46.60
N THR A 6 -22.42 -28.38 -46.52
CA THR A 6 -21.27 -27.55 -46.90
C THR A 6 -21.18 -26.28 -46.04
N LYS A 7 -20.11 -26.29 -45.23
CA LYS A 7 -19.54 -25.22 -44.41
C LYS A 7 -19.58 -23.84 -45.08
N LYS A 8 -20.03 -22.82 -44.34
CA LYS A 8 -19.63 -21.42 -44.56
C LYS A 8 -18.38 -21.09 -43.73
N PRO A 9 -17.43 -20.31 -44.26
CA PRO A 9 -16.15 -20.06 -43.61
C PRO A 9 -16.28 -19.12 -42.42
N VAL A 10 -15.50 -19.42 -41.39
CA VAL A 10 -15.25 -18.59 -40.21
C VAL A 10 -14.51 -17.33 -40.66
N GLY A 11 -15.22 -16.20 -40.69
CA GLY A 11 -14.59 -14.89 -40.77
C GLY A 11 -13.88 -14.60 -39.46
N VAL A 12 -12.57 -14.73 -39.44
CA VAL A 12 -11.71 -14.26 -38.36
C VAL A 12 -11.82 -12.73 -38.33
N ALA A 13 -12.68 -12.21 -37.45
CA ALA A 13 -12.66 -10.80 -37.09
C ALA A 13 -11.40 -10.56 -36.26
N GLY A 14 -10.30 -10.27 -36.95
CA GLY A 14 -9.11 -9.66 -36.37
C GLY A 14 -9.47 -8.28 -35.84
N GLY A 15 -10.06 -8.23 -34.65
CA GLY A 15 -10.10 -7.04 -33.84
C GLY A 15 -8.69 -6.83 -33.28
N GLN A 16 -7.91 -5.94 -33.90
CA GLN A 16 -6.77 -5.34 -33.24
C GLN A 16 -7.26 -4.85 -31.86
N PRO A 17 -6.64 -5.25 -30.74
CA PRO A 17 -6.86 -4.54 -29.50
C PRO A 17 -6.34 -3.12 -29.74
N THR A 18 -7.27 -2.19 -29.97
CA THR A 18 -6.95 -0.77 -29.92
C THR A 18 -6.46 -0.54 -28.50
N ALA A 19 -5.14 -0.43 -28.34
CA ALA A 19 -4.54 0.04 -27.12
C ALA A 19 -5.23 1.36 -26.78
N SER A 20 -6.14 1.31 -25.80
CA SER A 20 -6.72 2.52 -25.25
C SER A 20 -5.53 3.32 -24.72
N LYS A 21 -5.19 4.41 -25.41
CA LYS A 21 -4.27 5.41 -24.87
C LYS A 21 -4.98 6.02 -23.68
N ASP A 22 -4.84 5.38 -22.54
CA ASP A 22 -5.23 5.97 -21.27
C ASP A 22 -4.23 7.09 -20.99
N ASN A 23 -4.58 8.27 -21.46
CA ASN A 23 -3.87 9.51 -21.17
C ASN A 23 -4.07 9.80 -19.69
N GLY A 24 -3.28 9.14 -18.84
CA GLY A 24 -3.08 9.35 -17.41
C GLY A 24 -4.16 10.17 -16.72
N ARG A 25 -5.42 9.69 -16.72
CA ARG A 25 -6.45 10.34 -15.92
C ARG A 25 -6.08 10.06 -14.47
N GLU A 26 -5.88 11.13 -13.71
CA GLU A 26 -5.70 11.01 -12.27
C GLU A 26 -6.93 10.31 -11.69
N HIS A 27 -6.74 9.07 -11.24
CA HIS A 27 -7.79 8.30 -10.61
C HIS A 27 -7.84 8.67 -9.12
N SER A 28 -8.81 9.50 -8.74
CA SER A 28 -9.11 9.75 -7.33
C SER A 28 -10.15 8.74 -6.83
N ILE A 29 -9.82 8.04 -5.75
CA ILE A 29 -10.77 7.18 -5.02
C ILE A 29 -11.17 7.93 -3.75
N THR A 30 -12.44 8.32 -3.67
CA THR A 30 -13.00 8.91 -2.45
C THR A 30 -13.74 7.83 -1.66
N LEU A 31 -13.25 7.54 -0.46
CA LEU A 31 -13.89 6.60 0.47
C LEU A 31 -14.62 7.38 1.58
N LYS A 32 -15.73 6.82 2.05
CA LYS A 32 -16.44 7.28 3.26
C LYS A 32 -15.62 6.92 4.51
N GLU A 33 -15.86 7.63 5.61
CA GLU A 33 -15.13 7.46 6.87
C GLU A 33 -15.12 6.01 7.37
N HIS A 34 -16.26 5.32 7.38
CA HIS A 34 -16.34 3.92 7.77
C HIS A 34 -15.55 2.98 6.84
N GLN A 35 -15.41 3.31 5.56
CA GLN A 35 -14.59 2.53 4.62
C GLN A 35 -13.09 2.72 4.92
N TRP A 36 -12.67 3.92 5.32
CA TRP A 36 -11.32 4.17 5.80
C TRP A 36 -10.99 3.40 7.08
N ILE A 37 -11.95 3.24 8.00
CA ILE A 37 -11.79 2.38 9.18
C ILE A 37 -11.55 0.92 8.77
N VAL A 38 -12.24 0.42 7.74
CA VAL A 38 -12.01 -0.93 7.20
C VAL A 38 -10.62 -1.06 6.58
N VAL A 39 -10.17 -0.05 5.81
CA VAL A 39 -8.82 -0.01 5.25
C VAL A 39 -7.77 -0.01 6.37
N LEU A 40 -7.98 0.78 7.42
CA LEU A 40 -7.12 0.81 8.60
C LEU A 40 -7.03 -0.57 9.26
N ALA A 41 -8.17 -1.24 9.48
CA ALA A 41 -8.19 -2.59 10.05
C ALA A 41 -7.47 -3.63 9.18
N ALA A 42 -7.53 -3.48 7.85
CA ALA A 42 -6.78 -4.34 6.93
C ALA A 42 -5.26 -4.09 7.02
N LEU A 43 -4.84 -2.83 7.13
CA LEU A 43 -3.42 -2.47 7.29
C LEU A 43 -2.85 -2.99 8.62
N GLU A 44 -3.61 -2.92 9.71
CA GLU A 44 -3.20 -3.43 11.02
C GLU A 44 -2.87 -4.94 10.99
N ARG A 45 -3.43 -5.71 10.05
CA ARG A 45 -3.07 -7.12 9.87
C ARG A 45 -1.72 -7.33 9.18
N LEU A 46 -1.23 -6.35 8.42
CA LEU A 46 0.02 -6.41 7.68
C LEU A 46 1.22 -6.00 8.53
N ILE A 47 1.02 -5.08 9.47
CA ILE A 47 2.09 -4.48 10.29
C ILE A 47 2.89 -5.55 11.07
N PRO A 48 2.28 -6.52 11.78
CA PRO A 48 3.05 -7.54 12.50
C PRO A 48 3.96 -8.36 11.58
N GLY A 49 3.50 -8.67 10.36
CA GLY A 49 4.31 -9.38 9.37
C GLY A 49 5.49 -8.56 8.87
N ALA A 50 5.28 -7.26 8.61
CA ALA A 50 6.35 -6.35 8.22
C ALA A 50 7.41 -6.17 9.33
N LEU A 51 6.98 -6.01 10.58
CA LEU A 51 7.88 -5.91 11.73
C LEU A 51 8.70 -7.18 11.92
N LYS A 52 8.06 -8.35 11.83
CA LYS A 52 8.76 -9.64 11.88
C LYS A 52 9.79 -9.76 10.75
N GLY A 53 9.44 -9.34 9.52
CA GLY A 53 10.38 -9.35 8.40
C GLY A 53 11.63 -8.49 8.67
N ILE A 54 11.46 -7.32 9.31
CA ILE A 54 12.58 -6.47 9.74
C ILE A 54 13.43 -7.18 10.81
N GLU A 55 12.81 -7.84 11.78
CA GLU A 55 13.51 -8.60 12.83
C GLU A 55 14.31 -9.77 12.23
N ASP A 56 13.69 -10.55 11.35
CA ASP A 56 14.32 -11.69 10.67
C ASP A 56 15.53 -11.23 9.82
N LEU A 57 15.43 -10.09 9.13
CA LEU A 57 16.54 -9.52 8.37
C LEU A 57 17.72 -9.15 9.29
N LYS A 58 17.44 -8.48 10.41
CA LYS A 58 18.47 -8.13 11.39
C LYS A 58 19.11 -9.37 12.01
N ALA A 59 18.31 -10.39 12.33
CA ALA A 59 18.81 -11.66 12.86
C ALA A 59 19.76 -12.38 11.88
N ASN A 60 19.53 -12.20 10.58
CA ASN A 60 20.38 -12.74 9.51
C ASN A 60 21.54 -11.80 9.11
N GLY A 61 21.80 -10.73 9.88
CA GLY A 61 22.90 -9.80 9.64
C GLY A 61 22.68 -8.82 8.48
N THR A 62 21.45 -8.67 7.99
CA THR A 62 21.10 -7.68 6.96
C THR A 62 20.52 -6.44 7.62
N ASP A 63 21.13 -5.27 7.40
CA ASP A 63 20.53 -4.01 7.81
C ASP A 63 19.39 -3.64 6.83
N PRO A 64 18.16 -3.36 7.31
CA PRO A 64 17.08 -2.86 6.46
C PRO A 64 17.44 -1.63 5.60
N LYS A 65 18.46 -0.86 5.98
CA LYS A 65 18.98 0.28 5.22
C LYS A 65 19.67 -0.14 3.91
N ASP A 66 20.19 -1.35 3.83
CA ASP A 66 20.91 -1.87 2.66
C ASP A 66 19.97 -2.51 1.64
N LEU A 67 18.67 -2.56 1.93
CA LEU A 67 17.68 -3.14 1.03
C LEU A 67 17.40 -2.24 -0.18
N PRO A 68 17.05 -2.84 -1.33
CA PRO A 68 16.45 -2.11 -2.44
C PRO A 68 15.23 -1.29 -1.99
N PRO A 69 15.03 -0.07 -2.55
CA PRO A 69 13.97 0.84 -2.10
C PRO A 69 12.55 0.24 -2.09
N HIS A 70 12.24 -0.65 -3.02
CA HIS A 70 10.93 -1.30 -3.10
C HIS A 70 10.69 -2.28 -1.93
N LEU A 71 11.73 -2.91 -1.40
CA LEU A 71 11.63 -3.77 -0.21
C LEU A 71 11.54 -2.93 1.07
N THR A 72 12.33 -1.86 1.17
CA THR A 72 12.21 -0.89 2.27
C THR A 72 10.80 -0.30 2.32
N ALA A 73 10.23 0.04 1.17
CA ALA A 73 8.86 0.54 1.06
C ALA A 73 7.82 -0.54 1.42
N ALA A 74 8.04 -1.81 1.07
CA ALA A 74 7.14 -2.90 1.47
C ALA A 74 7.10 -3.11 3.00
N LEU A 75 8.23 -2.92 3.67
CA LEU A 75 8.36 -3.09 5.12
C LEU A 75 7.85 -1.85 5.89
N GLY A 76 8.21 -0.64 5.45
CA GLY A 76 7.85 0.60 6.15
C GLY A 76 6.51 1.21 5.72
N GLY A 77 6.11 0.98 4.47
CA GLY A 77 4.93 1.59 3.84
C GLY A 77 3.63 1.39 4.62
N PRO A 78 3.29 0.16 5.08
CA PRO A 78 2.08 -0.07 5.86
C PRO A 78 1.99 0.80 7.12
N ILE A 79 3.11 1.00 7.82
CA ILE A 79 3.18 1.79 9.05
C ILE A 79 2.95 3.28 8.74
N VAL A 80 3.57 3.79 7.67
CA VAL A 80 3.42 5.17 7.20
C VAL A 80 1.97 5.46 6.77
N VAL A 81 1.40 4.60 5.92
CA VAL A 81 0.03 4.75 5.41
C VAL A 81 -0.97 4.72 6.57
N ARG A 82 -0.77 3.81 7.52
CA ARG A 82 -1.58 3.74 8.74
C ARG A 82 -1.54 5.05 9.53
N GLY A 83 -0.35 5.63 9.74
CA GLY A 83 -0.21 6.92 10.42
C GLY A 83 -0.93 8.08 9.71
N ILE A 84 -0.90 8.10 8.37
CA ILE A 84 -1.60 9.11 7.56
C ILE A 84 -3.12 8.99 7.71
N ILE A 85 -3.65 7.76 7.61
CA ILE A 85 -5.09 7.51 7.74
C ILE A 85 -5.58 7.90 9.14
N VAL A 86 -4.83 7.55 10.19
CA VAL A 86 -5.18 7.93 11.56
C VAL A 86 -5.28 9.45 11.71
N LYS A 87 -4.27 10.19 11.22
CA LYS A 87 -4.26 11.66 11.28
C LYS A 87 -5.48 12.27 10.60
N GLU A 88 -5.81 11.80 9.38
CA GLU A 88 -6.95 12.35 8.65
C GLU A 88 -8.30 11.98 9.23
N LEU A 89 -8.43 10.81 9.84
CA LEU A 89 -9.65 10.44 10.55
C LEU A 89 -9.80 11.20 11.87
N ALA A 90 -8.70 11.50 12.56
CA ALA A 90 -8.74 12.34 13.77
C ALA A 90 -9.11 13.79 13.43
N ALA A 91 -8.53 14.37 12.37
CA ALA A 91 -8.86 15.72 11.90
C ALA A 91 -10.34 15.89 11.50
N ARG A 92 -11.01 14.79 11.12
CA ARG A 92 -12.44 14.75 10.79
C ARG A 92 -13.34 14.45 11.99
N GLY A 93 -12.77 14.21 13.18
CA GLY A 93 -13.52 13.83 14.39
C GLY A 93 -14.02 12.39 14.42
N VAL A 94 -13.55 11.53 13.49
CA VAL A 94 -13.91 10.10 13.44
C VAL A 94 -13.12 9.30 14.47
N LEU A 95 -11.83 9.61 14.60
CA LEU A 95 -10.97 9.10 15.66
C LEU A 95 -10.67 10.21 16.67
N SER A 96 -10.25 9.83 17.88
CA SER A 96 -9.83 10.80 18.89
C SER A 96 -8.48 11.44 18.51
N GLU A 97 -8.25 12.67 18.94
CA GLU A 97 -6.94 13.33 18.82
C GLU A 97 -5.82 12.54 19.50
N GLU A 98 -6.16 11.79 20.56
CA GLU A 98 -5.21 10.93 21.25
C GLU A 98 -4.71 9.79 20.35
N ALA A 99 -5.55 9.25 19.46
CA ALA A 99 -5.11 8.26 18.49
C ALA A 99 -4.06 8.84 17.55
N ASP A 100 -4.22 10.07 17.06
CA ASP A 100 -3.21 10.73 16.22
C ASP A 100 -1.90 10.96 16.97
N LYS A 101 -1.94 11.39 18.24
CA LYS A 101 -0.73 11.58 19.06
C LYS A 101 0.04 10.29 19.30
N LEU A 102 -0.65 9.18 19.51
CA LEU A 102 -0.02 7.89 19.79
C LEU A 102 0.49 7.21 18.53
N VAL A 103 -0.29 7.25 17.46
CA VAL A 103 -0.11 6.35 16.32
C VAL A 103 -0.25 7.00 14.94
N GLY A 104 -0.46 8.32 14.91
CA GLY A 104 -0.44 9.12 13.70
C GLY A 104 0.95 9.33 13.11
N ILE A 105 0.99 9.85 11.89
CA ILE A 105 2.23 10.01 11.13
C ILE A 105 3.21 10.97 11.79
N ASP A 106 2.75 12.02 12.47
CA ASP A 106 3.64 12.99 13.10
C ASP A 106 4.39 12.37 14.28
N SER A 107 3.72 11.51 15.06
CA SER A 107 4.32 10.73 16.14
C SER A 107 5.36 9.75 15.61
N LEU A 108 5.05 9.07 14.50
CA LEU A 108 5.99 8.18 13.81
C LEU A 108 7.26 8.94 13.38
N MET A 109 7.09 10.08 12.69
CA MET A 109 8.22 10.87 12.19
C MET A 109 9.07 11.45 13.31
N LYS A 110 8.46 11.86 14.43
CA LYS A 110 9.18 12.27 15.62
C LYS A 110 10.04 11.15 16.19
N ASN A 111 9.48 9.95 16.33
CA ASN A 111 10.23 8.79 16.85
C ASN A 111 11.40 8.41 15.94
N VAL A 112 11.21 8.47 14.61
CA VAL A 112 12.29 8.26 13.64
C VAL A 112 13.38 9.31 13.80
N TYR A 113 13.00 10.59 13.87
CA TYR A 113 13.93 11.70 14.03
C TYR A 113 14.74 11.62 15.33
N ASP A 114 14.08 11.29 16.44
CA ASP A 114 14.72 11.13 17.74
C ASP A 114 15.68 9.94 17.74
N THR A 115 15.31 8.84 17.08
CA THR A 115 16.19 7.66 16.91
C THR A 115 17.43 7.99 16.08
N LEU A 116 17.28 8.77 14.99
CA LEU A 116 18.41 9.19 14.15
C LEU A 116 19.37 10.15 14.89
N LYS A 117 18.85 11.00 15.78
CA LYS A 117 19.67 11.87 16.63
C LYS A 117 20.46 11.13 17.71
N GLN A 118 19.98 9.97 18.15
CA GLN A 118 20.63 9.18 19.19
C GLN A 118 21.73 8.25 18.63
N GLN A 119 21.86 8.12 17.30
CA GLN A 119 23.00 7.40 16.71
C GLN A 119 24.24 8.30 16.72
N PRO A 120 25.37 7.87 17.34
CA PRO A 120 26.62 8.63 17.28
C PRO A 120 27.07 8.77 15.80
N PRO A 121 27.80 9.86 15.44
CA PRO A 121 28.33 9.99 14.10
C PRO A 121 29.23 8.79 13.77
N ALA A 122 29.06 8.26 12.56
CA ALA A 122 29.84 7.16 12.00
C ALA A 122 31.33 7.48 11.90
#